data_AF-A0A934E401-F1
#
_entry.id   AF-A0A934E401-F1
#
_cell.length_a   1.000
_cell.length_b   1.000
_cell.length_c   1.000
_cell.angle_alpha   90.00
_cell.angle_beta   90.00
_cell.angle_gamma   90.00
#
_symmetry.space_group_name_H-M   'P 1'
#
loop_
_entity.id
_entity.type
_entity.pdbx_description
1 polymer ?
#
loop_
_entity_poly.entity_id
_entity_poly.type
_entity_poly.pdbx_seq_one_letter_code
_entity_poly.pdbx_strand_id
1 'polypeptide(L)' 'MKAIRLKGSGGLDRLTVVEMNEPGAPWEGEILVRLHASSLNYHDYLVALGTIPTGGSGSGHDNTLT' A
#
# COMPACT_ATOMS: atom_id res chain seq x y z
N MET A 1 -9.24 -5.92 -5.84
CA MET A 1 -9.30 -4.47 -5.59
C MET A 1 -8.19 -3.71 -6.32
N LYS A 2 -8.44 -2.44 -6.67
CA LYS A 2 -7.42 -1.52 -7.20
C LYS A 2 -6.63 -0.86 -6.06
N ALA A 3 -5.33 -0.67 -6.27
CA ALA A 3 -4.45 0.05 -5.34
C ALA A 3 -3.43 0.91 -6.08
N ILE A 4 -2.87 1.91 -5.39
CA ILE A 4 -1.67 2.62 -5.84
C ILE A 4 -0.45 1.98 -5.17
N ARG A 5 0.52 1.53 -5.96
CA ARG A 5 1.78 0.94 -5.48
C ARG A 5 2.98 1.71 -6.00
N LEU A 6 3.90 2.04 -5.08
CA LEU A 6 5.22 2.57 -5.42
C LEU A 6 6.15 1.42 -5.81
N LYS A 7 6.73 1.47 -7.01
CA LYS A 7 7.67 0.45 -7.49
C LYS A 7 9.10 0.78 -7.04
N GLY A 8 9.58 0.08 -6.01
CA GLY A 8 10.92 0.31 -5.44
C GLY A 8 10.97 1.55 -4.55
N SER A 9 12.14 2.16 -4.41
CA SER A 9 12.32 3.39 -3.63
C SER A 9 12.17 4.64 -4.51
N GLY A 10 11.31 5.57 -4.08
CA GLY A 10 11.21 6.94 -4.58
C GLY A 10 10.78 7.13 -6.04
N GLY A 11 10.25 8.30 -6.38
CA GLY A 11 9.82 8.72 -7.71
C GLY A 11 8.30 8.69 -7.92
N LEU A 12 7.71 9.85 -8.23
CA LEU A 12 6.26 9.96 -8.50
C LEU A 12 5.84 9.20 -9.76
N ASP A 13 6.71 9.18 -10.77
CA ASP A 13 6.55 8.44 -12.03
C ASP A 13 6.49 6.91 -11.82
N ARG A 14 6.84 6.44 -10.62
CA ARG A 14 6.84 5.02 -10.24
C ARG A 14 5.61 4.63 -9.42
N LEU A 15 4.68 5.56 -9.19
CA LEU A 15 3.35 5.27 -8.66
C LEU A 15 2.52 4.63 -9.77
N THR A 16 2.04 3.42 -9.52
CA THR A 16 1.28 2.64 -10.50
C THR A 16 -0.04 2.19 -9.90
N VAL A 17 -1.11 2.27 -10.70
CA VAL A 17 -2.36 1.58 -10.36
C VAL A 17 -2.14 0.10 -10.62
N VAL A 18 -2.39 -0.74 -9.62
CA VAL A 18 -2.29 -2.19 -9.71
C VAL A 18 -3.61 -2.83 -9.31
N GLU A 19 -3.88 -4.00 -9.89
CA GLU A 19 -4.91 -4.91 -9.38
C GLU A 19 -4.28 -5.80 -8.31
N MET A 20 -5.00 -5.99 -7.21
CA MET A 20 -4.64 -6.84 -6.08
C MET A 20 -5.83 -7.73 -5.73
N ASN A 21 -5.56 -8.86 -5.07
CA ASN A 21 -6.63 -9.68 -4.51
C ASN A 21 -7.47 -8.86 -3.52
N GLU A 22 -8.74 -9.19 -3.39
CA GLU A 22 -9.54 -8.63 -2.29
C GLU A 22 -8.89 -9.00 -0.94
N PRO A 23 -8.92 -8.10 0.05
CA PRO A 23 -8.51 -8.45 1.39
C PRO A 23 -9.42 -9.58 1.91
N GLY A 24 -8.83 -10.50 2.66
CA GLY A 24 -9.59 -11.58 3.30
C GLY A 24 -10.53 -11.05 4.40
N ALA A 25 -11.12 -11.98 5.15
CA ALA A 25 -11.85 -11.61 6.36
C ALA A 25 -10.89 -10.93 7.37
N PRO A 26 -11.30 -9.84 8.03
CA PRO A 26 -10.48 -9.19 9.04
C PRO A 26 -10.25 -10.11 10.25
N TRP A 27 -9.12 -9.96 10.93
CA TRP A 27 -8.85 -10.63 12.21
C TRP A 27 -9.60 -9.97 13.37
N GLU A 28 -9.50 -10.58 14.55
CA GLU A 28 -10.05 -10.00 15.78
C GLU A 28 -9.44 -8.61 16.04
N GLY A 29 -10.31 -7.61 16.19
CA GLY A 29 -9.92 -6.21 16.37
C GLY A 29 -9.72 -5.43 15.06
N GLU A 30 -9.81 -6.07 13.90
CA GLU A 30 -9.73 -5.41 12.59
C GLU A 30 -11.12 -5.17 11.98
N ILE A 31 -11.19 -4.24 11.03
CA ILE A 31 -12.37 -3.99 10.21
C ILE A 31 -11.99 -3.96 8.73
N LEU A 32 -12.91 -4.43 7.88
CA LEU A 32 -12.79 -4.29 6.44
C LEU A 32 -13.55 -3.04 5.98
N VAL A 33 -12.86 -2.13 5.29
CA VAL A 33 -13.42 -0.86 4.83
C VAL A 33 -13.42 -0.80 3.30
N ARG A 34 -14.55 -0.39 2.71
CA ARG A 34 -14.61 0.00 1.31
C ARG A 34 -14.21 1.47 1.18
N LEU A 35 -13.02 1.73 0.64
CA LEU A 35 -12.55 3.10 0.40
C LEU A 35 -13.30 3.75 -0.77
N HIS A 36 -13.95 4.88 -0.52
CA HIS A 36 -14.62 5.69 -1.54
C HIS A 36 -13.76 6.86 -2.03
N ALA A 37 -12.94 7.41 -1.13
CA ALA A 37 -12.03 8.50 -1.41
C ALA A 37 -10.80 8.41 -0.48
N SER A 38 -9.69 8.99 -0.91
CA SER A 38 -8.47 9.12 -0.13
C SER A 38 -7.86 10.50 -0.44
N SER A 39 -7.20 11.09 0.55
CA SER A 39 -6.42 12.31 0.39
C SER A 39 -4.94 12.00 0.41
N LEU A 40 -4.14 12.85 -0.22
CA LEU A 40 -2.70 12.84 -0.07
C LEU A 40 -2.28 13.85 1.00
N ASN A 41 -1.48 13.39 1.94
CA ASN A 41 -0.80 14.25 2.90
C ASN A 41 0.60 14.60 2.37
N TYR A 42 1.19 15.68 2.89
CA TYR A 42 2.57 16.04 2.54
C TYR A 42 3.59 14.95 2.92
N HIS A 43 3.31 14.21 4.00
CA HIS A 43 4.11 13.04 4.37
C HIS A 43 4.13 11.97 3.27
N ASP A 44 2.96 11.68 2.68
CA ASP A 44 2.84 10.68 1.61
C ASP A 44 3.65 11.09 0.37
N TYR A 45 3.68 12.40 0.08
CA TYR A 45 4.52 12.97 -0.96
C TYR A 45 6.01 12.77 -0.68
N LEU A 46 6.47 13.02 0.55
CA LEU A 46 7.86 12.81 0.95
C LEU A 46 8.28 11.32 0.90
N VAL A 47 7.37 10.41 1.28
CA VAL A 47 7.57 8.96 1.10
C VAL A 47 7.68 8.62 -0.38
N ALA A 48 6.79 9.13 -1.22
CA ALA A 48 6.80 8.87 -2.66
C ALA A 48 8.05 9.44 -3.34
N LEU A 49 8.63 10.53 -2.85
CA LEU A 49 9.93 11.04 -3.30
C LEU A 49 11.13 10.22 -2.78
N GLY A 50 10.92 9.32 -1.82
CA GLY A 50 11.99 8.54 -1.20
C GLY A 50 12.82 9.33 -0.18
N THR A 51 12.35 10.49 0.28
CA THR A 51 13.06 11.29 1.29
C THR A 51 12.85 10.74 2.70
N ILE A 52 11.77 9.99 2.92
CA ILE A 52 11.49 9.25 4.15
C ILE A 52 11.80 7.77 3.88
N PRO A 53 12.69 7.13 4.67
CA PRO A 53 12.99 5.71 4.52
C PRO A 53 11.75 4.85 4.74
N THR A 54 11.47 3.96 3.79
CA THR A 54 10.48 2.89 3.94
C THR A 54 11.19 1.58 4.27
N GLY A 55 10.63 0.77 5.17
CA GLY A 55 11.20 -0.51 5.60
C GLY A 55 11.22 -1.57 4.48
N GLY A 56 12.11 -1.41 3.51
CA GLY A 56 12.28 -2.33 2.38
C GLY A 56 13.28 -3.44 2.69
N SER A 57 12.91 -4.40 3.55
CA SER A 57 13.54 -5.73 3.62
C SER A 57 12.70 -6.69 4.48
N GLY A 58 11.82 -7.46 3.82
CA GLY A 58 11.32 -8.78 4.25
C GLY A 58 10.69 -8.93 5.65
N SER A 59 9.37 -8.83 5.73
CA SER A 59 8.57 -9.76 6.55
C SER A 59 7.19 -9.91 5.90
N GLY A 60 7.13 -10.81 4.92
CA GLY A 60 5.87 -11.18 4.28
C GLY A 60 4.96 -11.87 5.29
N HIS A 61 3.88 -11.21 5.67
CA HIS A 61 2.64 -11.94 5.88
C HIS A 61 2.17 -12.35 4.48
N ASP A 62 2.51 -13.59 4.12
CA ASP A 62 1.98 -14.25 2.94
C ASP A 62 0.45 -14.33 3.09
N ASN A 63 -0.26 -13.61 2.23
CA ASN A 63 -1.73 -13.63 2.17
C ASN A 63 -2.22 -14.60 1.08
N THR A 64 -1.47 -15.67 0.79
CA THR A 64 -1.96 -16.82 0.03
C THR A 64 -2.33 -17.96 0.99
N LEU A 65 -3.63 -18.14 1.22
CA LEU A 65 -4.19 -19.38 1.75
C LEU A 65 -5.26 -19.87 0.77
N THR A 66 -4.99 -21.04 0.19
CA THR A 66 -5.99 -22.04 -0.21
C THR A 66 -6.96 -22.35 0.92
#